data_AF-A0A348G1E1-F1
#
_entry.id   AF-A0A348G1E1-F1
#
_cell.length_a   1.000
_cell.length_b   1.000
_cell.length_c   1.000
_cell.angle_alpha   90.00
_cell.angle_beta   90.00
_cell.angle_gamma   90.00
#
_symmetry.space_group_name_H-M   'P 1'
#
loop_
_entity.id
_entity.type
_entity.pdbx_description
1 polymer ?
#
loop_
_entity_poly.entity_id
_entity_poly.type
_entity_poly.pdbx_seq_one_letter_code
_entity_poly.pdbx_strand_id
1 'polypeptide(L)'
;MPVSASLYAGVKAVESGAADLGTPSITHDTGSKQIDWTNGTLADQADRIWSDVFSIPASGNTDLDLAGALTGALGGTVTFAKIKAIYLEADRANANNIVVGAAASNPFLGPFGAATHTLAVPPGGRVMLTAPVGGWAVTAGTGDLLRLANSGAGTAVNGKIVLIGTSA
;
A
#
# COMPACT_ATOMS: atom_id res chain seq x y z
N MET A 1 13.42 3.26 -16.34
CA MET A 1 14.25 2.45 -15.43
C MET A 1 13.55 1.12 -15.24
N PRO A 2 14.21 -0.03 -15.45
CA PRO A 2 13.55 -1.33 -15.30
C PRO A 2 13.28 -1.65 -13.83
N VAL A 3 12.15 -2.31 -13.55
CA VAL A 3 11.75 -2.77 -12.21
C VAL A 3 11.67 -4.30 -12.18
N SER A 4 12.21 -4.91 -11.13
CA SER A 4 11.94 -6.30 -10.76
C SER A 4 11.58 -6.32 -9.28
N ALA A 5 10.49 -7.00 -8.93
CA ALA A 5 9.95 -6.96 -7.57
C ALA A 5 9.40 -8.32 -7.15
N SER A 6 9.63 -8.67 -5.88
CA SER A 6 8.99 -9.80 -5.20
C SER A 6 8.12 -9.25 -4.09
N LEU A 7 6.84 -9.64 -4.08
CA LEU A 7 5.87 -9.19 -3.09
C LEU A 7 5.39 -10.38 -2.25
N TYR A 8 5.21 -10.18 -0.95
CA TYR A 8 4.82 -11.22 0.00
C TYR A 8 3.52 -10.86 0.71
N ALA A 9 2.54 -11.77 0.67
CA ALA A 9 1.37 -11.76 1.54
C ALA A 9 1.04 -13.19 1.93
N GLY A 10 0.85 -13.44 3.23
CA GLY A 10 0.53 -14.77 3.73
C GLY A 10 0.43 -14.80 5.25
N VAL A 11 -0.28 -15.80 5.75
CA VAL A 11 -0.45 -16.07 7.16
C VAL A 11 0.09 -17.47 7.44
N LYS A 12 0.96 -17.55 8.45
CA LYS A 12 1.38 -18.82 9.03
C LYS A 12 1.15 -18.77 10.54
N ALA A 13 0.32 -19.66 11.04
CA ALA A 13 -0.04 -19.76 12.45
C ALA A 13 -0.28 -21.22 12.85
N VAL A 14 -0.13 -21.50 14.14
CA VAL A 14 -0.50 -22.79 14.74
C VAL A 14 -1.46 -22.50 15.89
N GLU A 15 -2.63 -23.11 15.87
CA GLU A 15 -3.57 -23.12 16.98
C GLU A 15 -3.41 -24.45 17.73
N SER A 16 -3.28 -24.40 19.06
CA SER A 16 -3.05 -25.57 19.91
C SER A 16 -4.06 -25.64 21.06
N GLY A 17 -4.54 -26.84 21.39
CA GLY A 17 -5.42 -27.12 22.53
C GLY A 17 -4.77 -28.02 23.58
N ALA A 18 -5.43 -28.20 24.72
CA ALA A 18 -5.00 -29.11 25.79
C ALA A 18 -5.82 -30.40 25.78
N ALA A 19 -5.15 -31.56 25.91
CA ALA A 19 -5.76 -32.88 26.09
C ALA A 19 -4.96 -33.71 27.12
N ASP A 20 -5.59 -34.75 27.69
CA ASP A 20 -4.98 -35.61 28.72
C ASP A 20 -3.75 -36.38 28.20
N LEU A 21 -3.82 -36.94 26.98
CA LEU A 21 -2.69 -37.57 26.29
C LEU A 21 -2.33 -36.83 24.99
N GLY A 22 -1.81 -35.61 25.14
CA GLY A 22 -1.17 -34.87 24.05
C GLY A 22 -1.66 -33.43 23.87
N THR A 23 -1.20 -32.80 22.79
CA THR A 23 -1.55 -31.41 22.43
C THR A 23 -2.11 -31.42 21.01
N PRO A 24 -3.44 -31.42 20.82
CA PRO A 24 -4.01 -31.25 19.49
C PRO A 24 -3.59 -29.89 18.92
N SER A 25 -3.27 -29.85 17.62
CA SER A 25 -2.97 -28.60 16.93
C SER A 25 -3.45 -28.61 15.48
N ILE A 26 -3.74 -27.43 14.96
CA ILE A 26 -3.99 -27.18 13.54
C ILE A 26 -3.04 -26.08 13.05
N THR A 27 -2.46 -26.29 11.87
CA THR A 27 -1.61 -25.29 11.20
C THR A 27 -2.43 -24.57 10.15
N HIS A 28 -2.45 -23.24 10.22
CA HIS A 28 -2.92 -22.37 9.17
C HIS A 28 -1.71 -21.85 8.40
N ASP A 29 -1.53 -22.30 7.17
CA ASP A 29 -0.45 -21.81 6.30
C ASP A 29 -1.03 -21.50 4.92
N THR A 30 -1.11 -20.23 4.56
CA THR A 30 -1.57 -19.80 3.23
C THR A 30 -0.46 -19.88 2.17
N GLY A 31 0.75 -20.29 2.58
CA GLY A 31 2.00 -20.18 1.84
C GLY A 31 2.51 -18.73 1.82
N SER A 32 3.83 -18.56 1.71
CA SER A 32 4.39 -17.31 1.17
C SER A 32 4.01 -17.26 -0.31
N LYS A 33 2.93 -16.57 -0.66
CA LYS A 33 2.63 -16.25 -2.05
C LYS A 33 3.62 -15.18 -2.48
N GLN A 34 4.86 -15.60 -2.76
CA GLN A 34 5.83 -14.78 -3.46
C GLN A 34 5.26 -14.57 -4.85
N ILE A 35 4.87 -13.32 -5.13
CA ILE A 35 4.49 -12.91 -6.47
C ILE A 35 5.71 -12.23 -7.06
N ASP A 36 6.35 -12.89 -8.03
CA ASP A 36 7.48 -12.32 -8.76
C ASP A 36 6.94 -11.58 -9.98
N TRP A 37 7.17 -10.27 -10.02
CA TRP A 37 6.83 -9.44 -11.16
C TRP A 37 8.04 -9.18 -12.03
N THR A 38 7.85 -9.45 -13.32
CA THR A 38 8.84 -9.10 -14.34
C THR A 38 8.62 -7.65 -14.82
N ASN A 39 9.64 -7.07 -15.44
CA ASN A 39 9.54 -5.71 -15.96
C ASN A 39 8.56 -5.65 -17.14
N GLY A 40 7.55 -4.79 -17.07
CA GLY A 40 6.58 -4.57 -18.15
C GLY A 40 5.22 -4.09 -17.67
N THR A 41 4.22 -4.09 -18.56
CA THR A 41 2.88 -3.55 -18.29
C THR A 41 1.74 -4.58 -18.31
N LEU A 42 2.04 -5.83 -18.70
CA LEU A 42 1.04 -6.92 -18.78
C LEU A 42 0.73 -7.54 -17.42
N ALA A 43 -0.08 -8.61 -17.40
CA ALA A 43 -0.34 -9.37 -16.18
C ALA A 43 0.97 -9.86 -15.54
N ASP A 44 1.05 -9.77 -14.21
CA ASP A 44 2.24 -10.17 -13.43
C ASP A 44 3.52 -9.41 -13.82
N GLN A 45 3.34 -8.17 -14.29
CA GLN A 45 4.41 -7.24 -14.63
C GLN A 45 4.21 -5.87 -14.00
N ALA A 46 5.33 -5.21 -13.70
CA ALA A 46 5.38 -3.81 -13.29
C ALA A 46 6.65 -3.14 -13.83
N ASP A 47 6.60 -1.85 -14.13
CA ASP A 47 7.74 -1.09 -14.64
C ASP A 47 7.89 0.30 -13.99
N ARG A 48 7.05 0.60 -12.98
CA ARG A 48 7.12 1.81 -12.17
C ARG A 48 7.13 1.45 -10.69
N ILE A 49 7.96 2.16 -9.93
CA ILE A 49 8.04 2.07 -8.48
C ILE A 49 8.26 3.46 -7.91
N TRP A 50 7.61 3.74 -6.79
CA TRP A 50 7.86 4.91 -5.97
C TRP A 50 7.77 4.52 -4.49
N SER A 51 8.58 5.13 -3.65
CA SER A 51 8.57 4.87 -2.22
C SER A 51 8.96 6.12 -1.44
N ASP A 52 8.47 6.20 -0.20
CA ASP A 52 8.78 7.30 0.69
C ASP A 52 8.71 6.89 2.16
N VAL A 53 9.47 7.61 2.99
CA VAL A 53 9.36 7.62 4.44
C VAL A 53 8.88 9.00 4.84
N PHE A 54 7.70 9.08 5.45
CA PHE A 54 7.00 10.34 5.63
C PHE A 54 6.63 10.60 7.09
N SER A 55 6.32 11.87 7.38
CA SER A 55 5.72 12.33 8.63
C SER A 55 4.56 13.27 8.32
N ILE A 56 3.38 12.96 8.86
CA ILE A 56 2.17 13.79 8.68
C ILE A 56 1.87 14.48 10.01
N PRO A 57 1.88 15.83 10.07
CA PRO A 57 1.53 16.58 11.27
C PRO A 57 0.17 16.20 11.85
N ALA A 58 -0.07 16.57 13.10
CA ALA A 58 -1.38 16.44 13.74
C ALA A 58 -2.49 17.05 12.87
N SER A 59 -3.57 16.29 12.66
CA SER A 59 -4.71 16.66 11.80
C SER A 59 -4.34 16.97 10.33
N GLY A 60 -3.13 16.61 9.91
CA GLY A 60 -2.63 16.85 8.57
C GLY A 60 -3.02 15.77 7.57
N ASN A 61 -2.83 16.11 6.30
CA ASN A 61 -2.91 15.22 5.16
C ASN A 61 -1.72 15.43 4.22
N THR A 62 -1.46 14.44 3.39
CA THR A 62 -0.53 14.51 2.26
C THR A 62 -1.19 13.79 1.09
N ASP A 63 -1.24 14.47 -0.05
CA ASP A 63 -1.81 13.93 -1.28
C ASP A 63 -0.67 13.56 -2.22
N LEU A 64 -0.61 12.28 -2.57
CA LEU A 64 0.33 11.74 -3.54
C LEU A 64 -0.31 11.80 -4.92
N ASP A 65 0.22 12.67 -5.79
CA ASP A 65 -0.17 12.76 -7.19
C ASP A 65 0.50 11.66 -8.02
N LEU A 66 -0.23 10.58 -8.23
CA LEU A 66 0.22 9.37 -8.90
C LEU A 66 0.55 9.57 -10.39
N ALA A 67 0.18 10.71 -10.99
CA ALA A 67 0.37 10.95 -12.41
C ALA A 67 1.22 12.18 -12.78
N GLY A 68 1.61 13.05 -11.84
CA GLY A 68 2.27 14.32 -12.19
C GLY A 68 3.47 14.74 -11.34
N ALA A 69 3.50 14.43 -10.04
CA ALA A 69 4.42 15.11 -9.11
C ALA A 69 5.47 14.22 -8.43
N LEU A 70 5.34 12.89 -8.52
CA LEU A 70 6.25 12.00 -7.80
C LEU A 70 7.63 11.99 -8.45
N THR A 71 8.67 12.19 -7.64
CA THR A 71 10.06 12.03 -8.07
C THR A 71 10.58 10.69 -7.56
N GLY A 72 11.15 9.89 -8.45
CA GLY A 72 11.71 8.58 -8.11
C GLY A 72 12.99 8.69 -7.29
N ALA A 73 13.31 7.64 -6.52
CA ALA A 73 14.51 7.59 -5.68
C ALA A 73 15.84 7.71 -6.44
N LEU A 74 15.83 7.41 -7.75
CA LEU A 74 16.98 7.54 -8.65
C LEU A 74 16.90 8.82 -9.52
N GLY A 75 16.01 9.74 -9.16
CA GLY A 75 15.68 10.92 -9.96
C GLY A 75 14.63 10.66 -11.04
N GLY A 76 14.14 11.74 -11.65
CA GLY A 76 13.11 11.71 -12.69
C GLY A 76 11.68 11.56 -12.15
N THR A 77 10.71 11.99 -12.96
CA THR A 77 9.29 11.91 -12.62
C THR A 77 8.76 10.49 -12.79
N VAL A 78 8.00 10.01 -11.80
CA VAL A 78 7.27 8.74 -11.84
C VAL A 78 5.79 9.05 -12.04
N THR A 79 5.28 8.69 -13.22
CA THR A 79 3.86 8.75 -13.56
C THR A 79 3.34 7.33 -13.71
N PHE A 80 2.30 6.98 -12.95
CA PHE A 80 1.60 5.72 -13.04
C PHE A 80 0.39 5.86 -13.96
N ALA A 81 0.20 4.89 -14.87
CA ALA A 81 -1.10 4.69 -15.54
C ALA A 81 -1.97 3.71 -14.75
N LYS A 82 -1.33 2.79 -14.01
CA LYS A 82 -2.00 1.87 -13.08
C LYS A 82 -1.16 1.63 -11.84
N ILE A 83 -1.80 1.54 -10.68
CA ILE A 83 -1.20 0.98 -9.47
C ILE A 83 -1.49 -0.51 -9.43
N LYS A 84 -0.49 -1.32 -9.12
CA LYS A 84 -0.64 -2.78 -8.95
C LYS A 84 -0.35 -3.25 -7.54
N ALA A 85 0.50 -2.55 -6.79
CA ALA A 85 0.71 -2.81 -5.38
C ALA A 85 0.75 -1.53 -4.55
N ILE A 86 0.20 -1.63 -3.34
CA ILE A 86 0.33 -0.62 -2.29
C ILE A 86 0.80 -1.36 -1.03
N TYR A 87 2.01 -1.04 -0.57
CA TYR A 87 2.49 -1.39 0.76
C TYR A 87 2.47 -0.14 1.63
N LEU A 88 1.87 -0.23 2.81
CA LEU A 88 1.88 0.84 3.79
C LEU A 88 2.14 0.26 5.17
N GLU A 89 3.09 0.86 5.87
CA GLU A 89 3.47 0.52 7.24
C GLU A 89 3.39 1.77 8.12
N ALA A 90 2.67 1.65 9.22
CA ALA A 90 2.62 2.67 10.26
C ALA A 90 3.66 2.38 11.35
N ASP A 91 4.40 3.41 11.76
CA ASP A 91 5.35 3.26 12.86
C ASP A 91 4.63 2.84 14.15
N ARG A 92 5.21 1.87 14.86
CA ARG A 92 4.66 1.33 16.13
C ARG A 92 4.52 2.40 17.22
N ALA A 93 5.34 3.46 17.16
CA ALA A 93 5.36 4.54 18.14
C ALA A 93 4.27 5.61 17.90
N ASN A 94 3.51 5.54 16.80
CA ASN A 94 2.44 6.49 16.55
C ASN A 94 1.34 6.38 17.63
N ALA A 95 0.77 7.52 18.03
CA ALA A 95 -0.41 7.55 18.89
C ALA A 95 -1.74 7.53 18.09
N ASN A 96 -1.67 7.84 16.80
CA ASN A 96 -2.81 7.92 15.88
C ASN A 96 -2.63 6.95 14.70
N ASN A 97 -3.70 6.67 13.99
CA ASN A 97 -3.67 5.82 12.80
C ASN A 97 -3.19 6.63 11.58
N ILE A 98 -2.59 5.93 10.62
CA ILE A 98 -2.47 6.44 9.25
C ILE A 98 -3.72 6.03 8.51
N VAL A 99 -4.44 6.99 7.95
CA VAL A 99 -5.62 6.75 7.10
C VAL A 99 -5.19 6.91 5.65
N VAL A 100 -5.33 5.85 4.86
CA VAL A 100 -5.04 5.85 3.42
C VAL A 100 -6.34 5.75 2.63
N GLY A 101 -6.48 6.55 1.58
CA GLY A 101 -7.69 6.51 0.75
C GLY A 101 -7.80 7.62 -0.27
N ALA A 102 -9.03 7.85 -0.71
CA ALA A 102 -9.37 8.86 -1.70
C ALA A 102 -9.18 10.29 -1.15
N ALA A 103 -8.54 11.16 -1.94
CA ALA A 103 -8.48 12.59 -1.66
C ALA A 103 -9.87 13.27 -1.86
N ALA A 104 -10.02 14.50 -1.39
CA ALA A 104 -11.30 15.21 -1.52
C ALA A 104 -11.65 15.61 -2.97
N SER A 105 -10.64 15.80 -3.83
CA SER A 105 -10.77 16.13 -5.24
C SER A 105 -9.84 15.22 -6.05
N ASN A 106 -10.24 14.87 -7.27
CA ASN A 106 -9.52 13.95 -8.17
C ASN A 106 -9.04 12.64 -7.49
N PRO A 107 -9.91 11.97 -6.71
CA PRO A 107 -9.49 10.86 -5.88
C PRO A 107 -9.04 9.66 -6.71
N PHE A 108 -7.88 9.11 -6.38
CA PHE A 108 -7.56 7.75 -6.75
C PHE A 108 -8.44 6.77 -5.96
N LEU A 109 -9.47 6.22 -6.62
CA LEU A 109 -10.42 5.29 -6.00
C LEU A 109 -9.79 3.95 -5.65
N GLY A 110 -8.88 3.48 -6.51
CA GLY A 110 -8.04 2.31 -6.26
C GLY A 110 -8.79 1.11 -5.64
N PRO A 111 -8.26 0.52 -4.55
CA PRO A 111 -8.88 -0.59 -3.85
C PRO A 111 -10.05 -0.21 -2.92
N PHE A 112 -10.36 1.08 -2.74
CA PHE A 112 -11.30 1.56 -1.71
C PHE A 112 -12.77 1.53 -2.17
N GLY A 113 -13.01 1.44 -3.47
CA GLY A 113 -14.34 1.22 -4.06
C GLY A 113 -15.24 2.46 -4.18
N ALA A 114 -14.99 3.54 -3.41
CA ALA A 114 -15.70 4.83 -3.55
C ALA A 114 -14.87 6.00 -3.01
N ALA A 115 -15.23 7.23 -3.42
CA ALA A 115 -14.46 8.46 -3.14
C ALA A 115 -14.39 8.87 -1.66
N THR A 116 -15.24 8.31 -0.79
CA THR A 116 -15.22 8.57 0.66
C THR A 116 -14.68 7.41 1.46
N HIS A 117 -14.32 6.30 0.80
CA HIS A 117 -13.83 5.12 1.48
C HIS A 117 -12.32 5.21 1.71
N THR A 118 -11.94 4.76 2.90
CA THR A 118 -10.56 4.82 3.39
C THR A 118 -10.26 3.57 4.19
N LEU A 119 -8.98 3.25 4.32
CA LEU A 119 -8.47 2.23 5.22
C LEU A 119 -7.65 2.89 6.34
N ALA A 120 -7.99 2.60 7.59
CA ALA A 120 -7.15 2.99 8.73
C ALA A 120 -6.11 1.89 9.00
N VAL A 121 -4.84 2.29 9.10
CA VAL A 121 -3.71 1.45 9.49
C VAL A 121 -3.26 1.88 10.90
N PRO A 122 -3.57 1.09 11.94
CA PRO A 122 -3.19 1.40 13.32
C PRO A 122 -1.67 1.38 13.53
N PRO A 123 -1.17 1.94 14.64
CA PRO A 123 0.26 1.90 15.00
C PRO A 123 0.84 0.49 14.94
N GLY A 124 1.96 0.33 14.22
CA GLY A 124 2.63 -0.95 14.01
C GLY A 124 1.91 -1.89 13.02
N GLY A 125 0.76 -1.47 12.50
CA GLY A 125 0.02 -2.16 11.45
C GLY A 125 0.69 -2.02 10.10
N ARG A 126 0.44 -3.02 9.25
CA ARG A 126 0.91 -3.08 7.86
C ARG A 126 -0.23 -3.54 6.99
N VAL A 127 -0.32 -2.97 5.79
CA VAL A 127 -1.23 -3.45 4.76
C VAL A 127 -0.46 -3.66 3.46
N MET A 128 -0.80 -4.75 2.78
CA MET A 128 -0.34 -5.06 1.45
C MET A 128 -1.54 -5.35 0.55
N LEU A 129 -1.76 -4.52 -0.47
CA LEU A 129 -2.81 -4.69 -1.46
C LEU A 129 -2.17 -4.95 -2.82
N THR A 130 -2.60 -5.98 -3.52
CA THR A 130 -2.05 -6.37 -4.82
C THR A 130 -3.15 -6.67 -5.84
N ALA A 131 -2.99 -6.16 -7.07
CA ALA A 131 -3.85 -6.41 -8.23
C ALA A 131 -2.98 -6.74 -9.46
N PRO A 132 -2.36 -7.93 -9.53
CA PRO A 132 -1.28 -8.25 -10.49
C PRO A 132 -1.69 -8.21 -11.96
N VAL A 133 -2.94 -8.58 -12.26
CA VAL A 133 -3.47 -8.65 -13.63
C VAL A 133 -3.96 -7.28 -14.08
N GLY A 134 -5.07 -6.80 -13.52
CA GLY A 134 -5.74 -5.59 -13.99
C GLY A 134 -5.12 -4.29 -13.48
N GLY A 135 -4.53 -4.29 -12.28
CA GLY A 135 -4.21 -3.08 -11.54
C GLY A 135 -5.44 -2.21 -11.24
N TRP A 136 -5.19 -1.05 -10.65
CA TRP A 136 -6.14 0.03 -10.46
C TRP A 136 -5.75 1.19 -11.35
N ALA A 137 -6.68 1.67 -12.19
CA ALA A 137 -6.42 2.76 -13.12
C ALA A 137 -6.10 4.06 -12.39
N VAL A 138 -5.13 4.80 -12.93
CA VAL A 138 -4.79 6.16 -12.55
C VAL A 138 -5.16 7.05 -13.74
N THR A 139 -6.02 8.03 -13.51
CA THR A 139 -6.48 8.95 -14.57
C THR A 139 -6.04 10.36 -14.23
N ALA A 140 -5.12 10.91 -15.02
CA ALA A 140 -4.62 12.26 -14.82
C ALA A 140 -5.78 13.28 -14.69
N GLY A 141 -5.70 14.11 -13.66
CA GLY A 141 -6.62 15.21 -13.40
C GLY A 141 -8.01 14.81 -12.89
N THR A 142 -8.35 13.53 -12.74
CA THR A 142 -9.67 13.10 -12.22
C THR A 142 -9.61 11.90 -11.27
N GLY A 143 -8.51 11.16 -11.22
CA GLY A 143 -8.36 9.97 -10.39
C GLY A 143 -6.89 9.60 -10.14
N ASP A 144 -6.13 10.54 -9.59
CA ASP A 144 -4.69 10.43 -9.41
C ASP A 144 -4.19 10.83 -8.01
N LEU A 145 -5.04 11.35 -7.12
CA LEU A 145 -4.62 11.70 -5.77
C LEU A 145 -4.91 10.59 -4.76
N LEU A 146 -3.85 9.95 -4.25
CA LEU A 146 -3.89 9.04 -3.11
C LEU A 146 -3.56 9.83 -1.84
N ARG A 147 -4.53 9.92 -0.92
CA ARG A 147 -4.35 10.64 0.35
C ARG A 147 -3.83 9.73 1.44
N LEU A 148 -2.84 10.23 2.18
CA LEU A 148 -2.46 9.77 3.50
C LEU A 148 -2.86 10.85 4.52
N ALA A 149 -3.50 10.46 5.61
CA ALA A 149 -3.96 11.38 6.64
C ALA A 149 -3.66 10.89 8.05
N ASN A 150 -3.41 11.82 8.95
CA ASN A 150 -3.32 11.56 10.37
C ASN A 150 -4.73 11.50 10.96
N SER A 151 -5.08 10.40 11.64
CA SER A 151 -6.44 10.23 12.19
C SER A 151 -6.73 11.08 13.43
N GLY A 152 -5.74 11.77 13.98
CA GLY A 152 -5.89 12.48 15.25
C GLY A 152 -5.10 13.78 15.32
N ALA A 153 -5.30 14.47 16.44
CA ALA A 153 -4.59 15.69 16.79
C ALA A 153 -3.40 15.40 17.72
N GLY A 154 -2.67 16.45 18.12
CA GLY A 154 -1.66 16.42 19.18
C GLY A 154 -0.27 15.90 18.76
N THR A 155 -0.21 14.84 17.96
CA THR A 155 1.06 14.24 17.51
C THR A 155 1.06 13.91 16.03
N ALA A 156 2.24 13.97 15.40
CA ALA A 156 2.43 13.49 14.04
C ALA A 156 2.27 11.95 13.95
N VAL A 157 2.02 11.46 12.75
CA VAL A 157 2.14 10.04 12.40
C VAL A 157 3.26 9.84 11.39
N ASN A 158 4.07 8.80 11.59
CA ASN A 158 5.18 8.45 10.73
C ASN A 158 4.96 7.08 10.09
N GLY A 159 5.48 6.88 8.89
CA GLY A 159 5.33 5.61 8.21
C GLY A 159 6.14 5.51 6.93
N LYS A 160 5.94 4.38 6.25
CA LYS A 160 6.59 4.08 4.97
C LYS A 160 5.56 3.59 3.98
N ILE A 161 5.69 4.05 2.75
CA ILE A 161 4.83 3.61 1.65
C ILE A 161 5.69 3.16 0.47
N VAL A 162 5.26 2.09 -0.19
CA VAL A 162 5.80 1.66 -1.48
C VAL A 162 4.63 1.46 -2.43
N LEU A 163 4.72 2.10 -3.59
CA LEU A 163 3.79 1.99 -4.69
C LEU A 163 4.50 1.31 -5.86
N ILE A 164 3.87 0.27 -6.41
CA ILE A 164 4.36 -0.41 -7.61
C ILE A 164 3.23 -0.42 -8.61
N GLY A 165 3.55 -0.18 -9.88
CA GLY A 165 2.56 -0.06 -10.93
C GLY A 165 3.17 -0.11 -12.32
N THR A 166 2.39 0.32 -13.29
CA THR A 166 2.79 0.33 -14.69
C THR A 166 2.71 1.71 -15.29
N SER A 167 3.53 1.97 -16.30
CA SER A 167 3.21 2.94 -17.34
C SER A 167 1.98 2.48 -18.14
N ALA A 168 1.56 3.32 -19.10
CA ALA A 168 0.51 3.01 -20.05
C ALA A 168 0.74 1.65 -20.74
#